data_AF-A0AAE4NTS3-F1
#
_entry.id   AF-A0AAE4NTS3-F1
#
_cell.length_a   1.000
_cell.length_b   1.000
_cell.length_c   1.000
_cell.angle_alpha   90.00
_cell.angle_beta   90.00
_cell.angle_gamma   90.00
#
_symmetry.space_group_name_H-M   'P 1'
#
loop_
_entity.id
_entity.type
_entity.pdbx_description
1 polymer ?
#
loop_
_entity_poly.entity_id
_entity_poly.type
_entity_poly.pdbx_seq_one_letter_code
_entity_poly.pdbx_strand_id
1 'polypeptide(L)'
;MSEQGIFYKRLKEEIQLKGKTFNQVERELGYSRNALNNYKHGNEPSGTRLVELSEYLMVSPAYLVGKSNKSDAFSLKKTFKNLSFAQKRELYSICESWAMSELYKKNDVD
;
A
#
# COMPACT_ATOMS: atom_id res chain seq x y z
N MET A 1 -14.02 -6.62 -26.23
CA MET A 1 -12.89 -6.59 -25.26
C MET A 1 -13.42 -7.19 -23.96
N SER A 2 -12.81 -8.24 -23.43
CA SER A 2 -13.24 -8.84 -22.17
C SER A 2 -13.10 -7.82 -21.05
N GLU A 3 -14.19 -7.56 -20.33
CA GLU A 3 -14.21 -6.67 -19.18
C GLU A 3 -13.25 -7.20 -18.10
N GLN A 4 -12.30 -6.37 -17.66
CA GLN A 4 -11.35 -6.76 -16.62
C GLN A 4 -12.08 -6.82 -15.27
N GLY A 5 -11.89 -7.89 -14.51
CA GLY A 5 -12.47 -8.03 -13.18
C GLY A 5 -12.03 -6.89 -12.25
N ILE A 6 -12.92 -6.48 -11.33
CA ILE A 6 -12.69 -5.35 -10.41
C ILE A 6 -11.39 -5.51 -9.61
N PHE A 7 -11.05 -6.74 -9.22
CA PHE A 7 -9.82 -7.07 -8.53
C PHE A 7 -8.59 -6.71 -9.34
N TYR A 8 -8.50 -7.18 -10.59
CA TYR A 8 -7.35 -6.89 -11.44
C TYR A 8 -7.23 -5.40 -11.76
N LYS A 9 -8.37 -4.72 -11.97
CA LYS A 9 -8.39 -3.27 -12.18
C LYS A 9 -7.79 -2.53 -10.99
N ARG A 10 -8.29 -2.77 -9.77
CA ARG A 10 -7.81 -2.10 -8.55
C ARG A 10 -6.38 -2.48 -8.20
N LEU A 11 -6.00 -3.75 -8.37
CA LEU A 11 -4.63 -4.21 -8.22
C LEU A 11 -3.68 -3.42 -9.13
N LYS A 12 -4.03 -3.27 -10.41
CA LYS A 12 -3.23 -2.52 -11.37
C LYS A 12 -3.11 -1.04 -11.00
N GLU A 13 -4.22 -0.40 -10.63
CA GLU A 13 -4.27 1.00 -10.20
C GLU A 13 -3.36 1.25 -9.00
N GLU A 14 -3.45 0.42 -7.94
CA GLU A 14 -2.64 0.56 -6.72
C GLU A 14 -1.14 0.32 -6.95
N ILE A 15 -0.79 -0.65 -7.80
CA ILE A 15 0.61 -0.89 -8.20
C ILE A 15 1.19 0.34 -8.92
N GLN A 16 0.40 0.94 -9.82
CA GLN A 16 0.80 2.14 -10.56
C GLN A 16 0.90 3.37 -9.66
N LEU A 17 -0.03 3.55 -8.72
CA LEU A 17 0.00 4.64 -7.73
C LEU A 17 1.27 4.62 -6.87
N LYS A 18 1.84 3.44 -6.63
CA LYS A 18 3.10 3.26 -5.90
C LYS A 18 4.35 3.35 -6.78
N GLY A 19 4.20 3.69 -8.07
CA GLY A 19 5.31 3.80 -9.01
C GLY A 19 5.99 2.46 -9.31
N LYS A 20 5.27 1.34 -9.17
CA LYS A 20 5.81 0.00 -9.37
C LYS A 20 5.25 -0.67 -10.62
N THR A 21 5.96 -1.70 -11.07
CA THR A 21 5.54 -2.61 -12.13
C THR A 21 5.10 -3.95 -11.53
N PHE A 22 4.27 -4.71 -12.26
CA PHE A 22 3.84 -6.04 -11.84
C PHE A 22 5.04 -6.96 -11.54
N ASN A 23 6.06 -6.96 -12.40
CA ASN A 23 7.27 -7.77 -12.21
C ASN A 23 8.05 -7.39 -10.95
N GLN A 24 8.05 -6.11 -10.55
CA GLN A 24 8.67 -5.68 -9.30
C GLN A 24 7.91 -6.23 -8.10
N VAL A 25 6.57 -6.14 -8.12
CA VAL A 25 5.73 -6.68 -7.04
C VAL A 25 5.86 -8.18 -6.92
N GLU A 26 5.84 -8.91 -8.05
CA GLU A 26 6.06 -10.36 -8.07
C GLU A 26 7.40 -10.74 -7.44
N ARG A 27 8.49 -10.04 -7.81
CA ARG A 27 9.81 -10.30 -7.24
C ARG A 27 9.89 -9.98 -5.74
N GLU A 28 9.30 -8.87 -5.32
CA GLU A 28 9.31 -8.43 -3.92
C GLU A 28 8.49 -9.35 -3.01
N LEU A 29 7.43 -9.97 -3.54
CA LEU A 29 6.59 -10.95 -2.84
C LEU A 29 7.03 -12.41 -3.06
N GLY A 30 8.10 -12.65 -3.82
CA GLY A 30 8.59 -14.00 -4.11
C GLY A 30 7.67 -14.85 -5.00
N TYR A 31 6.84 -14.20 -5.82
CA TYR A 31 5.93 -14.88 -6.74
C TYR A 31 6.67 -15.33 -8.02
N SER A 32 6.14 -16.37 -8.66
CA SER A 32 6.60 -16.75 -10.00
C SER A 32 6.35 -15.61 -10.99
N ARG A 33 7.21 -15.51 -12.01
CA ARG A 33 7.06 -14.52 -13.08
C ARG A 33 5.68 -14.60 -13.73
N ASN A 34 5.06 -13.45 -13.99
CA ASN A 34 3.70 -13.31 -14.52
C ASN A 34 2.58 -13.89 -13.64
N ALA A 35 2.85 -14.22 -12.37
CA ALA A 35 1.83 -14.71 -11.44
C ALA A 35 0.63 -13.77 -11.32
N LEU A 36 0.81 -12.44 -11.40
CA LEU A 36 -0.28 -11.48 -11.25
C LEU A 36 -1.09 -11.27 -12.55
N ASN A 37 -0.55 -11.67 -13.70
CA ASN A 37 -1.23 -11.54 -14.99
C ASN A 37 -2.37 -12.56 -15.14
N ASN A 38 -2.39 -13.65 -14.35
CA ASN A 38 -3.49 -14.62 -14.35
C ASN A 38 -4.84 -13.98 -14.01
N TYR A 39 -4.85 -12.92 -13.19
CA TYR A 39 -6.05 -12.21 -12.74
C TYR A 39 -6.69 -11.35 -13.83
N LYS A 40 -5.95 -11.05 -14.91
CA LYS A 40 -6.43 -10.21 -16.03
C LYS A 40 -7.72 -10.74 -16.66
N HIS A 41 -7.90 -12.06 -16.68
CA HIS A 41 -9.01 -12.75 -17.32
C HIS A 41 -10.05 -13.27 -16.31
N GLY A 42 -10.12 -12.67 -15.12
CA GLY A 42 -11.18 -12.94 -14.15
C GLY A 42 -10.90 -14.07 -13.15
N ASN A 43 -9.69 -14.63 -13.13
CA ASN A 43 -9.28 -15.50 -12.03
C ASN A 43 -9.29 -14.71 -10.71
N GLU A 44 -9.71 -15.35 -9.62
CA GLU A 44 -9.68 -14.75 -8.28
C GLU A 44 -8.42 -15.16 -7.52
N PRO A 45 -7.86 -14.27 -6.67
CA PRO A 45 -6.78 -14.65 -5.76
C PRO A 45 -7.30 -15.60 -4.68
N SER A 46 -6.42 -16.44 -4.12
CA SER A 46 -6.72 -17.12 -2.87
C SER A 46 -6.85 -16.10 -1.72
N GLY A 47 -7.47 -16.50 -0.60
CA GLY A 47 -7.57 -15.65 0.59
C GLY A 47 -6.21 -15.16 1.07
N THR A 48 -5.22 -16.06 1.14
CA THR A 48 -3.83 -15.72 1.51
C THR A 48 -3.24 -14.70 0.55
N ARG A 49 -3.37 -14.93 -0.76
CA ARG A 49 -2.83 -14.03 -1.79
C ARG A 49 -3.47 -12.65 -1.75
N LEU A 50 -4.77 -12.59 -1.49
CA LEU A 50 -5.49 -11.34 -1.32
C LEU A 50 -4.95 -10.55 -0.13
N VAL A 51 -4.70 -11.22 1.01
CA VAL A 51 -4.11 -10.58 2.20
C VAL A 51 -2.70 -10.07 1.90
N GLU A 52 -1.82 -10.91 1.35
CA GLU A 52 -0.44 -10.54 0.97
C GLU A 52 -0.41 -9.28 0.09
N LEU A 53 -1.23 -9.26 -0.98
CA LEU A 53 -1.31 -8.11 -1.88
C LEU A 53 -1.89 -6.87 -1.20
N SER A 54 -2.88 -7.04 -0.32
CA SER A 54 -3.51 -5.94 0.39
C SER A 54 -2.53 -5.26 1.36
N GLU A 55 -1.72 -6.05 2.08
CA GLU A 55 -0.71 -5.56 3.03
C GLU A 55 0.41 -4.84 2.29
N TYR A 56 0.93 -5.46 1.22
CA TYR A 56 1.96 -4.86 0.37
C TYR A 56 1.50 -3.53 -0.23
N LEU A 57 0.23 -3.48 -0.66
CA LEU A 57 -0.35 -2.27 -1.25
C LEU A 57 -0.92 -1.30 -0.20
N MET A 58 -0.89 -1.63 1.10
CA MET A 58 -1.47 -0.82 2.17
C MET A 58 -2.93 -0.40 1.88
N VAL A 59 -3.73 -1.34 1.37
CA VAL A 59 -5.17 -1.20 1.15
C VAL A 59 -5.91 -2.37 1.79
N SER A 60 -7.24 -2.29 1.96
CA SER A 60 -7.98 -3.41 2.53
C SER A 60 -8.25 -4.52 1.50
N PRO A 61 -8.29 -5.80 1.92
CA PRO A 61 -8.77 -6.90 1.07
C PRO A 61 -10.13 -6.62 0.43
N ALA A 62 -11.06 -6.05 1.21
CA ALA A 62 -12.40 -5.69 0.77
C ALA A 62 -12.40 -4.62 -0.34
N TYR A 63 -11.44 -3.68 -0.30
CA TYR A 63 -11.25 -2.75 -1.39
C TYR A 63 -10.77 -3.47 -2.64
N LEU A 64 -9.74 -4.32 -2.58
CA LEU A 64 -9.24 -5.00 -3.78
C LEU A 64 -10.35 -5.79 -4.48
N VAL A 65 -11.20 -6.53 -3.75
CA VAL A 65 -12.28 -7.34 -4.35
C VAL A 65 -13.58 -6.59 -4.66
N GLY A 66 -13.62 -5.26 -4.58
CA GLY A 66 -14.82 -4.51 -4.95
C GLY A 66 -15.91 -4.39 -3.87
N LYS A 67 -15.67 -4.92 -2.65
CA LYS A 67 -16.64 -4.88 -1.52
C LYS A 67 -16.64 -3.56 -0.74
N SER A 68 -15.63 -2.70 -0.95
CA SER A 68 -15.56 -1.34 -0.39
C SER A 68 -15.21 -0.34 -1.48
N ASN A 69 -15.85 0.84 -1.48
CA ASN A 69 -15.53 1.93 -2.42
C ASN A 69 -14.38 2.82 -1.97
N LYS A 70 -14.04 2.79 -0.69
CA LYS A 70 -12.87 3.48 -0.18
C LYS A 70 -11.71 2.54 -0.35
N SER A 71 -10.71 2.93 -1.16
CA SER A 71 -9.37 2.52 -0.78
C SER A 71 -9.25 3.13 0.61
N ASP A 72 -9.24 2.30 1.65
CA ASP A 72 -8.69 2.75 2.92
C ASP A 72 -7.17 2.89 2.72
N ALA A 73 -6.76 3.62 1.68
CA ALA A 73 -5.45 4.18 1.51
C ALA A 73 -5.18 4.85 2.84
N PHE A 74 -4.17 4.32 3.53
CA PHE A 74 -3.76 4.73 4.85
C PHE A 74 -3.91 6.24 5.01
N SER A 75 -5.02 6.67 5.60
CA SER A 75 -5.28 8.10 5.75
C SER A 75 -4.57 8.48 7.03
N LEU A 76 -3.39 9.07 6.90
CA LEU A 76 -2.62 9.61 8.02
C LEU A 76 -3.53 10.41 8.98
N LYS A 77 -4.47 11.20 8.43
CA LYS A 77 -5.47 11.93 9.22
C LYS A 77 -6.43 11.01 10.00
N LYS A 78 -6.95 9.95 9.39
CA LYS A 78 -7.86 8.98 10.05
C LYS A 78 -7.10 8.18 11.10
N THR A 79 -5.91 7.68 10.76
CA THR A 79 -5.03 6.95 11.68
C THR A 79 -4.69 7.84 12.87
N PHE A 80 -4.24 9.07 12.64
CA PHE A 80 -3.93 10.03 13.70
C PHE A 80 -5.12 10.29 14.63
N LYS A 81 -6.33 10.45 14.08
CA LYS A 81 -7.54 10.63 14.91
C LYS A 81 -7.76 9.46 15.87
N ASN A 82 -7.50 8.24 15.41
CA ASN A 82 -7.73 7.00 16.17
C ASN A 82 -6.61 6.66 17.17
N LEU A 83 -5.48 7.38 17.18
CA LEU A 83 -4.41 7.16 18.16
C LEU A 83 -4.82 7.66 19.56
N SER A 84 -4.41 6.94 20.60
CA SER A 84 -4.49 7.42 21.99
C SER A 84 -3.60 8.65 22.20
N PHE A 85 -3.82 9.37 23.31
CA PHE A 85 -2.96 10.50 23.66
C PHE A 85 -1.49 10.10 23.83
N ALA A 86 -1.23 8.94 24.44
CA ALA A 86 0.13 8.43 24.61
C ALA A 86 0.81 8.19 23.27
N GLN A 87 0.13 7.50 22.34
CA GLN A 87 0.63 7.25 20.98
C GLN A 87 0.82 8.54 20.18
N LYS A 88 -0.05 9.55 20.37
CA LYS A 88 0.11 10.87 19.75
C LYS A 88 1.36 11.59 20.25
N ARG A 89 1.66 11.51 21.56
CA ARG A 89 2.90 12.08 22.12
C ARG A 89 4.14 11.39 21.61
N GLU A 90 4.13 10.06 21.54
CA GLU A 90 5.23 9.28 20.98
C GLU A 90 5.48 9.65 19.51
N LEU A 91 4.41 9.69 18.70
CA LEU A 91 4.49 10.11 17.30
C LEU A 91 5.07 11.52 17.15
N TYR A 92 4.67 12.46 18.01
CA TYR A 92 5.23 13.82 18.00
C TYR A 92 6.74 13.80 18.26
N SER A 93 7.20 13.07 19.28
CA SER A 93 8.63 12.98 19.62
C SER A 93 9.45 12.36 18.48
N ILE A 94 8.91 11.35 17.79
CA ILE A 94 9.55 10.75 16.61
C ILE A 94 9.68 11.79 15.48
N CYS A 95 8.59 12.50 15.17
CA CYS A 95 8.57 13.52 14.12
C CYS A 95 9.54 14.67 14.41
N GLU A 96 9.58 15.12 15.67
CA GLU A 96 10.51 16.16 16.13
C GLU A 96 11.96 15.71 15.96
N SER A 97 12.29 14.51 16.44
CA SER A 97 13.64 13.95 16.34
C SER A 97 14.11 13.84 14.89
N TRP A 98 13.23 13.35 14.00
CA TRP A 98 13.52 13.28 12.56
C TRP A 98 13.73 14.68 11.96
N ALA A 99 12.82 15.62 12.22
CA ALA A 99 12.91 16.97 11.67
C ALA A 99 14.21 17.68 12.09
N MET A 100 14.59 17.55 13.36
CA MET A 100 15.87 18.09 13.85
C MET A 100 17.05 17.44 13.12
N SER A 101 17.05 16.11 12.93
CA SER A 101 18.14 15.43 12.22
C SER A 101 18.31 15.90 10.77
N GLU A 102 17.21 16.22 10.07
CA GLU A 102 17.25 16.74 8.70
C GLU A 102 17.72 18.19 8.63
N LEU A 103 17.39 19.01 9.64
CA LEU A 103 17.84 20.39 9.73
C LEU A 103 19.33 20.49 10.09
N TYR A 104 19.83 19.65 11.00
CA TYR A 104 21.25 19.65 11.37
C TYR A 104 22.16 19.15 10.23
N LYS A 105 21.73 18.17 9.43
CA LYS A 105 22.47 17.74 8.22
C LYS A 105 22.71 18.87 7.22
N LYS A 106 21.86 19.89 7.21
CA LYS A 106 21.94 21.03 6.28
C LYS A 106 22.97 22.08 6.69
N ASN A 107 23.44 22.06 7.94
CA ASN A 107 24.36 23.04 8.50
C ASN A 107 25.84 22.59 8.48
N ASP A 108 26.14 21.37 8.04
CA ASP A 108 27.50 20.81 7.93
C ASP A 108 28.03 20.79 6.47
N VAL A 109 27.33 21.45 5.55
CA VAL A 109 27.76 21.62 4.15
C VAL A 109 27.83 23.11 3.83
N ASP A 110 28.80 23.80 4.43
CA ASP A 110 29.32 25.11 4.02
C ASP A 110 30.84 25.14 4.28
#